data_AF-R7Y1R8-F1
#
_entry.id   AF-R7Y1R8-F1
#
_cell.length_a   1.000
_cell.length_b   1.000
_cell.length_c   1.000
_cell.angle_alpha   90.00
_cell.angle_beta   90.00
_cell.angle_gamma   90.00
#
_symmetry.space_group_name_H-M   'P 1'
#
loop_
_entity.id
_entity.type
_entity.pdbx_description
1 polymer ?
#
loop_
_entity_poly.entity_id
_entity_poly.type
_entity_poly.pdbx_seq_one_letter_code
_entity_poly.pdbx_strand_id
1 'polypeptide(L)'
;MFGFIELGITHMLTGWDHLAFVAGVLLVAQSFGLSVKLISIFVLGHSTTLIAATLLGWQVNADYVDAVIAGSVAFVGCVGILGRPRRWGWFGIVVAGFGLVHGLGLATRFADLGLPENGRLLKVIAFNIGIEVGQATAIFAMFVVGSLLASFLVRPTTGANDSGPPTGAVIDEDGDMGADAPRSREQLATQLASAALFIGGSVTGALVALNAFMAEQGPEPVRLADGTRCTIEALSETLPGSGGHPKRSFYSPGDVIPINDFGHSLGDGYVVVLYSPDIDSADLAKLRDYVASSDARGVVAGAVTSKGADRIPSDGLDPATAVKVLHQQDELTCGTFELDSIEAFADAWLRPAG
;
A
#
# COMPACT_ATOMS: atom_id res chain seq x y z
N MET A 1 -16.21 16.38 -6.01
CA MET A 1 -15.55 17.06 -4.88
C MET A 1 -15.86 16.37 -3.56
N PHE A 2 -17.14 16.25 -3.17
CA PHE A 2 -17.55 15.56 -1.93
C PHE A 2 -17.05 14.10 -1.81
N GLY A 3 -17.12 13.31 -2.88
CA GLY A 3 -16.59 11.93 -2.85
C GLY A 3 -15.09 11.82 -2.57
N PHE A 4 -14.27 12.82 -2.94
CA PHE A 4 -12.84 12.82 -2.61
C PHE A 4 -12.58 13.20 -1.15
N ILE A 5 -13.41 14.05 -0.56
CA ILE A 5 -13.37 14.34 0.88
C ILE A 5 -13.69 13.06 1.67
N GLU A 6 -14.76 12.36 1.30
CA GLU A 6 -15.14 11.09 1.92
C GLU A 6 -14.07 10.02 1.76
N LEU A 7 -13.45 9.94 0.58
CA LEU A 7 -12.31 9.06 0.34
C LEU A 7 -11.13 9.39 1.26
N GLY A 8 -10.81 10.68 1.45
CA GLY A 8 -9.76 11.12 2.37
C GLY A 8 -10.07 10.80 3.84
N ILE A 9 -11.31 11.01 4.27
CA ILE A 9 -11.76 10.64 5.62
C ILE A 9 -11.63 9.13 5.82
N THR A 10 -12.13 8.35 4.87
CA THR A 10 -12.11 6.89 4.94
C THR A 10 -10.68 6.38 4.97
N HIS A 11 -9.83 6.84 4.04
CA HIS A 11 -8.41 6.49 4.01
C HIS A 11 -7.72 6.73 5.36
N MET A 12 -7.94 7.91 5.95
CA MET A 12 -7.34 8.25 7.25
C MET A 12 -7.87 7.38 8.40
N LEU A 13 -9.18 7.08 8.41
CA LEU A 13 -9.81 6.31 9.49
C LEU A 13 -9.65 4.79 9.35
N THR A 14 -9.40 4.28 8.15
CA THR A 14 -9.16 2.84 7.90
C THR A 14 -7.67 2.50 7.79
N GLY A 15 -6.80 3.49 7.64
CA GLY A 15 -5.34 3.33 7.64
C GLY A 15 -4.82 3.00 9.04
N TRP A 16 -4.54 1.72 9.30
CA TRP A 16 -4.03 1.27 10.59
C TRP A 16 -2.66 1.86 10.95
N ASP A 17 -1.82 2.09 9.95
CA ASP A 17 -0.55 2.80 10.04
C ASP A 17 -0.73 4.25 10.51
N HIS A 18 -1.68 4.98 9.93
CA HIS A 18 -2.02 6.34 10.34
C HIS A 18 -2.54 6.39 11.77
N LEU A 19 -3.49 5.52 12.11
CA LEU A 19 -4.02 5.44 13.47
C LEU A 19 -2.95 5.05 14.50
N ALA A 20 -2.07 4.09 14.15
CA ALA A 20 -0.97 3.68 15.02
C ALA A 20 0.04 4.82 15.23
N PHE A 21 0.38 5.57 14.18
CA PHE A 21 1.25 6.74 14.28
C PHE A 21 0.63 7.84 15.16
N VAL A 22 -0.66 8.15 14.97
CA VAL A 22 -1.42 9.10 15.80
C VAL A 22 -1.42 8.67 17.26
N ALA A 23 -1.74 7.41 17.53
CA ALA A 23 -1.70 6.84 18.88
C ALA A 23 -0.30 6.99 19.50
N GLY A 24 0.75 6.70 18.75
CA GLY A 24 2.13 6.91 19.20
C GLY A 24 2.42 8.37 19.57
N VAL A 25 2.03 9.33 18.72
CA VAL A 25 2.25 10.75 18.99
C VAL A 25 1.45 11.21 20.21
N LEU A 26 0.24 10.70 20.40
CA LEU A 26 -0.58 10.94 21.59
C LEU A 26 0.10 10.42 22.86
N LEU A 27 0.63 9.19 22.83
CA LEU A 27 1.33 8.57 23.96
C LEU A 27 2.61 9.33 24.33
N VAL A 28 3.38 9.80 23.34
CA VAL A 28 4.61 10.59 23.56
C VAL A 28 4.29 12.00 24.06
N ALA A 29 3.30 12.67 23.46
CA ALA A 29 2.95 14.04 23.79
C ALA A 29 2.22 14.16 25.13
N GLN A 30 1.35 13.20 25.47
CA GLN A 30 0.44 13.19 26.63
C GLN A 30 -0.28 14.54 26.85
N SER A 31 -0.55 15.28 25.77
CA SER A 31 -1.14 16.61 25.81
C SER A 31 -1.86 16.88 24.51
N PHE A 32 -3.15 17.20 24.61
CA PHE A 32 -4.01 17.47 23.44
C PHE A 32 -3.42 18.54 22.52
N GLY A 33 -3.06 19.68 23.08
CA GLY A 33 -2.54 20.80 22.29
C GLY A 33 -1.20 20.50 21.60
N LEU A 34 -0.34 19.69 22.23
CA LEU A 34 0.93 19.31 21.63
C LEU A 34 0.76 18.23 20.56
N SER A 35 -0.12 17.24 20.80
CA SER A 35 -0.47 16.23 19.80
C SER A 35 -1.06 16.85 18.55
N VAL A 36 -2.01 17.78 18.69
CA VAL A 36 -2.58 18.51 17.55
C VAL A 36 -1.47 19.24 16.78
N LYS A 37 -0.57 19.97 17.44
CA LYS A 37 0.54 20.66 16.75
C LYS A 37 1.46 19.72 15.97
N LEU A 38 1.85 18.60 16.58
CA LEU A 38 2.74 17.61 15.96
C LEU A 38 2.07 16.89 14.79
N ILE A 39 0.80 16.58 14.94
CA ILE A 39 0.02 15.94 13.90
C ILE A 39 -0.27 16.93 12.76
N SER A 40 -0.57 18.20 13.05
CA SER A 40 -0.74 19.22 12.02
C SER A 40 0.53 19.41 11.19
N ILE A 41 1.73 19.43 11.80
CA ILE A 41 2.97 19.53 11.02
C ILE A 41 3.24 18.27 10.19
N PHE A 42 2.84 17.09 10.66
CA PHE A 42 2.84 15.86 9.86
C PHE A 42 1.91 15.98 8.64
N VAL A 43 0.65 16.39 8.84
CA VAL A 43 -0.35 16.54 7.77
C VAL A 43 0.08 17.59 6.75
N LEU A 44 0.74 18.67 7.20
CA LEU A 44 1.34 19.66 6.30
C LEU A 44 2.44 19.06 5.42
N GLY A 45 3.36 18.28 6.01
CA GLY A 45 4.37 17.55 5.25
C GLY A 45 3.73 16.59 4.24
N HIS A 46 2.79 15.76 4.70
CA HIS A 46 2.04 14.81 3.88
C HIS A 46 1.37 15.48 2.68
N SER A 47 0.60 16.54 2.94
CA SER A 47 -0.11 17.28 1.91
C SER A 47 0.84 17.90 0.88
N THR A 48 1.99 18.40 1.35
CA THR A 48 3.00 19.03 0.49
C THR A 48 3.57 18.02 -0.51
N THR A 49 4.04 16.86 -0.03
CA THR A 49 4.62 15.85 -0.93
C THR A 49 3.57 15.17 -1.79
N LEU A 50 2.36 14.92 -1.27
CA LEU A 50 1.28 14.34 -2.07
C LEU A 50 0.94 15.24 -3.27
N ILE A 51 0.76 16.54 -3.04
CA ILE A 51 0.49 17.49 -4.11
C ILE A 51 1.68 17.57 -5.08
N ALA A 52 2.90 17.71 -4.55
CA ALA A 52 4.10 17.83 -5.39
C ALA A 52 4.31 16.58 -6.26
N ALA A 53 4.30 15.39 -5.67
CA ALA A 53 4.49 14.13 -6.39
C ALA A 53 3.38 13.89 -7.42
N THR A 54 2.13 14.22 -7.10
CA THR A 54 0.99 14.08 -8.04
C THR A 54 1.09 15.03 -9.23
N LEU A 55 1.59 16.26 -9.02
CA LEU A 55 1.74 17.26 -10.08
C LEU A 55 2.99 17.06 -10.93
N LEU A 56 4.09 16.62 -10.29
CA LEU A 56 5.39 16.42 -10.94
C LEU A 56 5.56 15.01 -11.50
N GLY A 57 4.61 14.10 -11.24
CA GLY A 57 4.65 12.72 -11.72
C GLY A 57 5.77 11.90 -11.08
N TRP A 58 6.10 12.16 -9.81
CA TRP A 58 7.12 11.38 -9.11
C TRP A 58 6.64 9.96 -8.89
N GLN A 59 7.41 8.99 -9.39
CA GLN A 59 7.21 7.58 -9.11
C GLN A 59 8.37 7.07 -8.27
N VAL A 60 8.03 6.51 -7.12
CA VAL A 60 8.96 5.78 -6.24
C VAL A 60 8.32 4.46 -5.87
N ASN A 61 9.16 3.44 -5.68
CA ASN A 61 8.73 2.12 -5.27
C ASN A 61 7.93 2.21 -3.95
N ALA A 62 6.67 1.80 -4.01
CA ALA A 62 5.72 1.91 -2.91
C ALA A 62 6.14 1.05 -1.71
N ASP A 63 6.80 -0.09 -1.92
CA ASP A 63 7.21 -0.98 -0.83
C ASP A 63 8.29 -0.33 0.04
N TYR A 64 9.25 0.40 -0.56
CA TYR A 64 10.23 1.15 0.22
C TYR A 64 9.58 2.28 1.03
N VAL A 65 8.55 2.92 0.46
CA VAL A 65 7.81 3.95 1.18
C VAL A 65 7.04 3.35 2.35
N ASP A 66 6.32 2.24 2.13
CA ASP A 66 5.58 1.51 3.16
C ASP A 66 6.50 1.00 4.29
N ALA A 67 7.72 0.57 3.96
CA ALA A 67 8.73 0.21 4.95
C ALA A 67 9.13 1.39 5.86
N VAL A 68 9.31 2.59 5.28
CA VAL A 68 9.61 3.81 6.05
C VAL A 68 8.39 4.26 6.86
N ILE A 69 7.18 4.11 6.32
CA ILE A 69 5.92 4.36 7.03
C ILE A 69 5.84 3.48 8.29
N ALA A 70 6.06 2.18 8.18
CA ALA A 70 6.10 1.28 9.32
C ALA A 70 7.24 1.63 10.30
N GLY A 71 8.41 2.00 9.76
CA GLY A 71 9.54 2.52 10.54
C GLY A 71 9.20 3.78 11.34
N SER A 72 8.33 4.65 10.83
CA SER A 72 7.87 5.85 11.55
C SER A 72 7.04 5.51 12.79
N VAL A 73 6.19 4.47 12.71
CA VAL A 73 5.43 3.94 13.85
C VAL A 73 6.38 3.35 14.88
N ALA A 74 7.36 2.56 14.42
CA ALA A 74 8.39 2.01 15.29
C ALA A 74 9.17 3.11 16.01
N PHE A 75 9.58 4.16 15.28
CA PHE A 75 10.30 5.30 15.84
C PHE A 75 9.52 5.98 16.95
N VAL A 76 8.24 6.30 16.73
CA VAL A 76 7.42 6.97 17.75
C VAL A 76 7.17 6.05 18.96
N GLY A 77 6.97 4.74 18.73
CA GLY A 77 6.89 3.74 19.80
C GLY A 77 8.18 3.69 20.63
N CYS A 78 9.34 3.70 19.99
CA CYS A 78 10.64 3.74 20.68
C CYS A 78 10.79 5.00 21.54
N VAL A 79 10.44 6.17 20.99
CA VAL A 79 10.45 7.42 21.77
C VAL A 79 9.49 7.35 22.97
N GLY A 80 8.33 6.70 22.82
CA GLY A 80 7.39 6.46 23.91
C GLY A 80 7.94 5.56 25.02
N ILE A 81 8.69 4.51 24.67
CA ILE A 81 9.40 3.65 25.65
C ILE A 81 10.46 4.46 26.41
N LEU A 82 11.20 5.32 25.70
CA LEU A 82 12.21 6.21 26.27
C LEU A 82 11.59 7.39 27.05
N GLY A 83 10.27 7.54 27.02
CA GLY A 83 9.51 8.56 27.72
C GLY A 83 9.19 9.77 26.83
N ARG A 84 10.08 10.77 26.81
CA ARG A 84 9.84 12.04 26.09
C ARG A 84 11.07 12.53 25.32
N PRO A 85 10.86 13.18 24.16
CA PRO A 85 11.96 13.77 23.41
C PRO A 85 12.59 14.93 24.21
N ARG A 86 13.93 14.99 24.22
CA ARG A 86 14.70 16.06 24.89
C ARG A 86 14.49 17.44 24.24
N ARG A 87 14.11 17.48 22.95
CA ARG A 87 13.88 18.71 22.17
C ARG A 87 12.67 18.56 21.24
N TRP A 88 11.54 19.16 21.61
CA TRP A 88 10.29 19.09 20.83
C TRP A 88 10.41 19.65 19.41
N GLY A 89 11.26 20.67 19.18
CA GLY A 89 11.48 21.21 17.84
C GLY A 89 12.08 20.18 16.87
N TRP A 90 13.10 19.43 17.31
CA TRP A 90 13.70 18.35 16.52
C TRP A 90 12.71 17.21 16.29
N PHE A 91 11.96 16.83 17.32
CA PHE A 91 10.91 15.82 17.17
C PHE A 91 9.86 16.25 16.14
N GLY A 92 9.43 17.51 16.16
CA GLY A 92 8.51 18.07 15.16
C GLY A 92 9.06 18.04 13.74
N ILE A 93 10.36 18.30 13.54
CA ILE A 93 11.02 18.19 12.23
C ILE A 93 11.01 16.74 11.73
N VAL A 94 11.32 15.78 12.61
CA VAL A 94 11.28 14.34 12.26
C VAL A 94 9.86 13.90 11.90
N VAL A 95 8.86 14.32 12.70
CA VAL A 95 7.44 14.06 12.42
C VAL A 95 7.00 14.68 11.10
N ALA A 96 7.42 15.91 10.79
CA ALA A 96 7.17 16.53 9.49
C ALA A 96 7.82 15.73 8.35
N GLY A 97 9.05 15.24 8.55
CA GLY A 97 9.76 14.36 7.62
C GLY A 97 9.03 13.05 7.33
N PHE A 98 8.47 12.41 8.35
CA PHE A 98 7.60 11.25 8.14
C PHE A 98 6.34 11.62 7.36
N GLY A 99 5.74 12.77 7.66
CA GLY A 99 4.64 13.32 6.87
C GLY A 99 4.98 13.38 5.38
N LEU A 100 6.14 13.94 5.03
CA LEU A 100 6.59 14.03 3.64
C LEU A 100 6.66 12.64 2.96
N VAL A 101 7.22 11.64 3.64
CA VAL A 101 7.34 10.28 3.09
C VAL A 101 5.99 9.60 2.94
N HIS A 102 5.09 9.75 3.92
CA HIS A 102 3.72 9.23 3.85
C HIS A 102 2.96 9.83 2.66
N GLY A 103 3.11 11.13 2.40
CA GLY A 103 2.46 11.80 1.27
C GLY A 103 2.93 11.25 -0.09
N LEU A 104 4.19 10.82 -0.16
CA LEU A 104 4.78 10.23 -1.35
C LEU A 104 4.18 8.86 -1.68
N GLY A 105 4.00 8.00 -0.67
CA GLY A 105 3.48 6.64 -0.87
C GLY A 105 2.07 6.62 -1.44
N LEU A 106 1.23 7.56 -0.99
CA LEU A 106 -0.11 7.71 -1.53
C LEU A 106 -0.13 8.33 -2.93
N ALA A 107 0.81 9.23 -3.25
CA ALA A 107 0.92 9.80 -4.59
C ALA A 107 1.25 8.73 -5.64
N THR A 108 2.14 7.79 -5.33
CA THR A 108 2.46 6.65 -6.21
C THR A 108 1.18 5.88 -6.55
N ARG A 109 0.36 5.54 -5.54
CA ARG A 109 -0.90 4.80 -5.75
C ARG A 109 -1.98 5.62 -6.48
N PHE A 110 -1.99 6.95 -6.32
CA PHE A 110 -2.87 7.84 -7.09
C PHE A 110 -2.49 7.93 -8.56
N ALA A 111 -1.20 7.75 -8.90
CA ALA A 111 -0.76 7.70 -10.28
C ALA A 111 -1.35 6.47 -11.01
N ASP A 112 -1.43 5.34 -10.32
CA ASP A 112 -1.98 4.08 -10.85
C ASP A 112 -3.48 4.18 -11.17
N LEU A 113 -4.22 5.06 -10.48
CA LEU A 113 -5.67 5.26 -10.68
C LEU A 113 -6.03 6.05 -11.96
N GLY A 114 -5.05 6.47 -12.77
CA GLY A 114 -5.29 7.02 -14.11
C GLY A 114 -6.19 8.26 -14.15
N LEU A 115 -6.14 9.12 -13.11
CA LEU A 115 -7.06 10.25 -13.00
C LEU A 115 -6.92 11.23 -14.19
N PRO A 116 -8.02 11.60 -14.87
CA PRO A 116 -8.02 12.59 -15.94
C PRO A 116 -7.32 13.87 -15.49
N GLU A 117 -6.45 14.43 -16.33
CA GLU A 117 -5.64 15.63 -16.02
C GLU A 117 -6.52 16.81 -15.55
N ASN A 118 -7.74 16.90 -16.09
CA ASN A 118 -8.71 17.92 -15.76
C ASN A 118 -9.21 17.76 -14.30
N GLY A 119 -8.81 18.71 -13.44
CA GLY A 119 -9.25 18.79 -12.05
C GLY A 119 -8.48 17.92 -11.06
N ARG A 120 -7.32 17.36 -11.44
CA ARG A 120 -6.46 16.54 -10.57
C ARG A 120 -6.06 17.27 -9.28
N LEU A 121 -5.60 18.51 -9.37
CA LEU A 121 -5.22 19.33 -8.21
C LEU A 121 -6.39 19.52 -7.22
N LEU A 122 -7.58 19.85 -7.74
CA LEU A 122 -8.76 20.07 -6.89
C LEU A 122 -9.22 18.79 -6.18
N LYS A 123 -9.07 17.63 -6.83
CA LYS A 123 -9.34 16.32 -6.23
C LYS A 123 -8.35 16.00 -5.10
N VAL A 124 -7.06 16.27 -5.30
CA VAL A 124 -6.02 16.09 -4.26
C VAL A 124 -6.26 17.03 -3.07
N ILE A 125 -6.59 18.29 -3.32
CA ILE A 125 -6.93 19.24 -2.26
C ILE A 125 -8.16 18.76 -1.48
N ALA A 126 -9.23 18.34 -2.17
CA ALA A 126 -10.42 17.81 -1.53
C ALA A 126 -10.12 16.56 -0.68
N PHE A 127 -9.25 15.68 -1.18
CA PHE A 127 -8.78 14.52 -0.45
C PHE A 127 -7.99 14.89 0.83
N ASN A 128 -7.08 15.86 0.76
CA ASN A 128 -6.34 16.36 1.94
C ASN A 128 -7.26 16.99 3.00
N ILE A 129 -8.29 17.72 2.58
CA ILE A 129 -9.32 18.21 3.49
C ILE A 129 -9.99 17.03 4.21
N GLY A 130 -10.29 15.95 3.47
CA GLY A 130 -10.80 14.71 4.03
C GLY A 130 -9.86 14.09 5.07
N ILE A 131 -8.56 14.02 4.79
CA ILE A 131 -7.56 13.53 5.74
C ILE A 131 -7.58 14.37 7.02
N GLU A 132 -7.54 15.70 6.91
CA GLU A 132 -7.50 16.58 8.08
C GLU A 132 -8.75 16.40 8.98
N VAL A 133 -9.93 16.23 8.37
CA VAL A 133 -11.17 15.92 9.09
C VAL A 133 -11.11 14.53 9.75
N GLY A 134 -10.65 13.50 9.03
CA GLY A 134 -10.47 12.16 9.57
C GLY A 134 -9.47 12.14 10.74
N GLN A 135 -8.39 12.90 10.61
CA GLN A 135 -7.34 13.04 11.62
C GLN A 135 -7.88 13.69 12.90
N ALA A 136 -8.59 14.81 12.78
CA ALA A 136 -9.21 15.48 13.91
C ALA A 136 -10.21 14.56 14.63
N THR A 137 -10.98 13.79 13.86
CA THR A 137 -11.93 12.79 14.38
C THR A 137 -11.22 11.69 15.14
N ALA A 138 -10.14 11.14 14.59
CA ALA A 138 -9.33 10.10 15.23
C ALA A 138 -8.70 10.58 16.54
N ILE A 139 -8.07 11.76 16.54
CA ILE A 139 -7.49 12.37 17.75
C ILE A 139 -8.56 12.52 18.83
N PHE A 140 -9.70 13.11 18.48
CA PHE A 140 -10.79 13.32 19.43
C PHE A 140 -11.29 11.99 20.01
N ALA A 141 -11.56 11.00 19.16
CA ALA A 141 -12.02 9.68 19.58
C ALA A 141 -11.00 9.00 20.51
N MET A 142 -9.71 9.00 20.15
CA MET A 142 -8.65 8.40 20.97
C MET A 142 -8.50 9.08 22.33
N PHE A 143 -8.63 10.42 22.40
CA PHE A 143 -8.62 11.13 23.67
C PHE A 143 -9.81 10.78 24.56
N VAL A 144 -11.01 10.69 23.98
CA VAL A 144 -12.22 10.30 24.72
C VAL A 144 -12.07 8.88 25.26
N VAL A 145 -11.68 7.93 24.41
CA VAL A 145 -11.46 6.54 24.81
C VAL A 145 -10.39 6.45 25.89
N GLY A 146 -9.25 7.12 25.72
CA GLY A 146 -8.18 7.15 26.73
C GLY A 146 -8.63 7.71 28.07
N SER A 147 -9.42 8.79 28.06
CA SER A 147 -9.96 9.41 29.26
C SER A 147 -10.97 8.50 29.98
N LEU A 148 -11.84 7.83 29.22
CA LEU A 148 -12.78 6.86 29.77
C LEU A 148 -12.03 5.66 30.38
N LEU A 149 -11.06 5.08 29.65
CA LEU A 149 -10.25 3.98 30.16
C LEU A 149 -9.50 4.36 31.45
N ALA A 150 -8.92 5.56 31.51
CA ALA A 150 -8.28 6.07 32.71
C ALA A 150 -9.26 6.14 33.89
N SER A 151 -10.47 6.67 33.68
CA SER A 151 -11.50 6.74 34.72
C SER A 151 -12.03 5.37 35.20
N PHE A 152 -12.00 4.33 34.38
CA PHE A 152 -12.35 2.96 34.79
C PHE A 152 -11.21 2.24 35.51
N LEU A 153 -9.96 2.49 35.12
CA LEU A 153 -8.77 1.87 35.72
C LEU A 153 -8.39 2.53 37.06
N VAL A 154 -8.72 3.82 37.23
CA VAL A 154 -8.56 4.58 38.48
C VAL A 154 -9.90 4.58 39.23
N ARG A 155 -10.28 3.45 39.86
CA ARG A 155 -11.36 3.48 40.84
C ARG A 155 -10.92 4.31 42.05
N PRO A 156 -11.67 5.35 42.47
CA PRO A 156 -11.39 6.00 43.73
C PRO A 156 -11.65 4.98 44.84
N THR A 157 -10.64 4.69 45.67
CA THR A 157 -10.86 4.03 46.96
C THR A 157 -11.75 4.93 47.81
N THR A 158 -13.06 4.81 47.64
CA THR A 158 -14.05 5.47 48.47
C THR A 158 -14.56 4.44 49.48
N GLY A 159 -14.11 4.60 50.72
CA GLY A 159 -14.79 4.09 51.91
C GLY A 159 -14.49 2.64 52.30
N ALA A 160 -13.50 2.45 53.18
CA ALA A 160 -13.63 1.49 54.27
C ALA A 160 -13.48 2.27 55.58
N ASN A 161 -14.62 2.62 56.18
CA ASN A 161 -14.71 2.87 57.61
C ASN A 161 -14.38 1.55 58.30
N ASP A 162 -13.12 1.33 58.68
CA ASP A 162 -12.77 0.35 59.69
C ASP A 162 -11.91 1.03 60.75
N SER A 163 -12.56 1.32 61.86
CA SER A 163 -11.94 1.74 63.12
C SER A 163 -11.11 0.59 63.69
N GLY A 164 -9.80 0.61 63.43
CA GLY A 164 -8.83 -0.23 64.12
C GLY A 164 -7.41 0.13 63.68
N PRO A 165 -6.44 0.32 64.61
CA PRO A 165 -5.08 0.62 64.22
C PRO A 165 -4.45 -0.61 63.56
N PRO A 166 -3.75 -0.46 62.41
CA PRO A 166 -3.07 -1.58 61.77
C PRO A 166 -1.88 -2.03 62.62
N THR A 167 -1.97 -3.21 63.19
CA THR A 167 -0.80 -3.98 63.65
C THR A 167 0.04 -4.36 62.44
N GLY A 168 1.18 -3.68 62.24
CA GLY A 168 2.20 -4.09 61.28
C GLY A 168 2.64 -3.06 60.25
N ALA A 169 2.56 -1.76 60.54
CA ALA A 169 3.25 -0.75 59.72
C ALA A 169 4.75 -0.77 60.04
N VAL A 170 5.58 -1.22 59.08
CA VAL A 170 7.02 -0.92 59.08
C VAL A 170 7.15 0.56 58.78
N ILE A 171 7.66 1.30 59.75
CA ILE A 171 7.91 2.74 59.67
C ILE A 171 9.33 2.88 59.14
N ASP A 172 9.51 3.41 57.92
CA ASP A 172 10.82 3.92 57.51
C ASP A 172 11.16 5.16 58.36
N GLU A 173 12.43 5.31 58.73
CA GLU A 173 12.91 6.30 59.73
C GLU A 173 12.65 7.77 59.36
N ASP A 174 12.20 8.05 58.14
CA ASP A 174 11.98 9.41 57.62
C ASP A 174 10.51 9.89 57.64
N GLY A 175 9.55 9.07 58.10
CA GLY A 175 8.19 9.54 58.38
C GLY A 175 7.39 10.06 57.18
N ASP A 176 7.68 9.61 55.96
CA ASP A 176 6.86 9.88 54.78
C ASP A 176 5.97 8.68 54.43
N MET A 177 4.65 8.90 54.39
CA MET A 177 3.70 7.90 53.90
C MET A 177 3.80 7.86 52.37
N GLY A 178 4.59 6.93 51.84
CA GLY A 178 4.74 6.68 50.40
C GLY A 178 3.40 6.43 49.69
N ALA A 179 2.85 7.49 49.09
CA ALA A 179 1.67 7.48 48.23
C ALA A 179 2.07 7.35 46.75
N ASP A 180 2.71 6.24 46.35
CA ASP A 180 3.30 6.07 45.01
C ASP A 180 2.52 5.12 44.06
N ALA A 181 1.36 4.63 44.48
CA ALA A 181 0.64 3.54 43.78
C ALA A 181 -0.16 3.89 42.50
N PRO A 182 -0.75 5.10 42.29
CA PRO A 182 -1.56 5.36 41.10
C PRO A 182 -0.75 5.81 39.86
N ARG A 183 0.39 6.49 40.07
CA ARG A 183 1.21 7.05 38.97
C ARG A 183 1.97 5.97 38.18
N SER A 184 2.23 4.81 38.79
CA SER A 184 2.95 3.68 38.20
C SER A 184 2.15 2.89 37.15
N ARG A 185 0.82 2.79 37.30
CA ARG A 185 -0.04 2.02 36.38
C ARG A 185 -0.26 2.71 35.04
N GLU A 186 -0.47 4.02 35.04
CA GLU A 186 -0.61 4.82 33.81
C GLU A 186 0.69 4.85 33.01
N GLN A 187 1.83 4.96 33.71
CA GLN A 187 3.15 4.87 33.11
C GLN A 187 3.40 3.48 32.49
N LEU A 188 3.07 2.41 33.20
CA LEU A 188 3.17 1.05 32.68
C LEU A 188 2.30 0.84 31.44
N ALA A 189 1.04 1.30 31.46
CA ALA A 189 0.15 1.21 30.31
C ALA A 189 0.69 1.97 29.09
N THR A 190 1.21 3.18 29.31
CA THR A 190 1.84 3.99 28.24
C THR A 190 3.08 3.29 27.68
N GLN A 191 3.90 2.68 28.54
CA GLN A 191 5.09 1.93 28.12
C GLN A 191 4.73 0.66 27.33
N LEU A 192 3.72 -0.10 27.78
CA LEU A 192 3.26 -1.30 27.07
C LEU A 192 2.68 -0.95 25.71
N ALA A 193 1.85 0.10 25.62
CA ALA A 193 1.32 0.58 24.34
C ALA A 193 2.44 1.06 23.40
N SER A 194 3.44 1.78 23.93
CA SER A 194 4.61 2.22 23.16
C SER A 194 5.46 1.03 22.68
N ALA A 195 5.62 0.00 23.51
CA ALA A 195 6.32 -1.22 23.15
C ALA A 195 5.59 -2.00 22.05
N ALA A 196 4.25 -2.08 22.11
CA ALA A 196 3.46 -2.71 21.07
C ALA A 196 3.62 -1.99 19.72
N LEU A 197 3.60 -0.65 19.72
CA LEU A 197 3.86 0.15 18.51
C LEU A 197 5.29 -0.06 17.98
N PHE A 198 6.29 -0.09 18.87
CA PHE A 198 7.67 -0.34 18.49
C PHE A 198 7.84 -1.71 17.82
N ILE A 199 7.34 -2.77 18.45
CA ILE A 199 7.45 -4.14 17.95
C ILE A 199 6.66 -4.29 16.64
N GLY A 200 5.40 -3.86 16.62
CA GLY A 200 4.53 -3.96 15.44
C GLY A 200 5.09 -3.20 14.24
N GLY A 201 5.53 -1.96 14.45
CA GLY A 201 6.17 -1.15 13.40
C GLY A 201 7.48 -1.77 12.91
N SER A 202 8.31 -2.30 13.82
CA SER A 202 9.60 -2.90 13.44
C SER A 202 9.43 -4.18 12.64
N VAL A 203 8.53 -5.07 13.08
CA VAL A 203 8.23 -6.33 12.38
C VAL A 203 7.63 -6.04 11.01
N THR A 204 6.62 -5.16 10.95
CA THR A 204 5.97 -4.80 9.68
C THR A 204 6.96 -4.16 8.71
N GLY A 205 7.76 -3.18 9.18
CA GLY A 205 8.73 -2.50 8.35
C GLY A 205 9.82 -3.44 7.82
N ALA A 206 10.31 -4.37 8.65
CA ALA A 206 11.28 -5.37 8.22
C ALA A 206 10.70 -6.33 7.17
N LEU A 207 9.46 -6.80 7.36
CA LEU A 207 8.80 -7.69 6.40
C LEU A 207 8.55 -6.99 5.06
N VAL A 208 8.04 -5.77 5.08
CA VAL A 208 7.79 -4.99 3.87
C VAL A 208 9.11 -4.65 3.15
N ALA A 209 10.15 -4.24 3.88
CA ALA A 209 11.46 -3.98 3.28
C ALA A 209 12.09 -5.24 2.68
N LEU A 210 11.95 -6.39 3.36
CA LEU A 210 12.42 -7.66 2.82
C LEU A 210 11.64 -8.03 1.56
N ASN A 211 10.31 -7.85 1.57
CA ASN A 211 9.48 -8.09 0.40
C ASN A 211 9.90 -7.19 -0.77
N ALA A 212 10.13 -5.90 -0.54
CA ALA A 212 10.63 -4.95 -1.54
C ALA A 212 11.95 -5.42 -2.16
N PHE A 213 12.89 -5.82 -1.30
CA PHE A 213 14.21 -6.27 -1.72
C PHE A 213 14.17 -7.61 -2.47
N MET A 214 13.25 -8.50 -2.11
CA MET A 214 13.03 -9.75 -2.83
C MET A 214 12.30 -9.51 -4.16
N ALA A 215 11.38 -8.54 -4.22
CA ALA A 215 10.69 -8.16 -5.45
C ALA A 215 11.65 -7.54 -6.48
N GLU A 216 12.63 -6.73 -6.04
CA GLU A 216 13.69 -6.23 -6.94
C GLU A 216 14.62 -7.33 -7.47
N GLN A 217 14.69 -8.49 -6.81
CA GLN A 217 15.45 -9.63 -7.33
C GLN A 217 14.71 -10.38 -8.46
N GLY A 218 13.44 -10.04 -8.72
CA GLY A 218 12.60 -10.65 -9.77
C GLY A 218 12.36 -12.15 -9.54
N PRO A 219 11.32 -12.74 -10.17
CA PRO A 219 11.32 -14.20 -10.36
C PRO A 219 12.58 -14.61 -11.13
N GLU A 220 13.05 -15.86 -10.94
CA GLU A 220 14.19 -16.38 -11.71
C GLU A 220 13.91 -16.11 -13.20
N PRO A 221 14.85 -15.48 -13.95
CA PRO A 221 14.58 -15.08 -15.32
C PRO A 221 14.07 -16.28 -16.11
N VAL A 222 12.90 -16.11 -16.74
CA VAL A 222 12.25 -17.15 -17.54
C VAL A 222 13.26 -17.63 -18.58
N ARG A 223 13.74 -18.87 -18.42
CA ARG A 223 14.68 -19.46 -19.38
C ARG A 223 13.91 -20.05 -20.53
N LEU A 224 13.94 -19.36 -21.67
CA LEU A 224 13.46 -19.92 -22.93
C LEU A 224 14.40 -21.03 -23.42
N ALA A 225 13.89 -21.92 -24.26
CA ALA A 225 14.68 -22.99 -24.85
C ALA A 225 15.77 -22.44 -25.80
N ASP A 226 16.93 -23.11 -25.85
CA ASP A 226 18.03 -22.73 -26.74
C ASP A 226 17.58 -22.73 -28.21
N GLY A 227 17.77 -21.61 -28.92
CA GLY A 227 17.44 -21.47 -30.34
C GLY A 227 16.02 -20.97 -30.65
N THR A 228 15.24 -20.58 -29.63
CA THR A 228 13.96 -19.88 -29.81
C THR A 228 14.13 -18.55 -30.58
N ARG A 229 13.11 -18.16 -31.34
CA ARG A 229 13.00 -16.81 -31.94
C ARG A 229 12.15 -15.86 -31.10
N CYS A 230 11.97 -16.18 -29.83
CA CYS A 230 11.32 -15.33 -28.86
C CYS A 230 12.34 -14.57 -28.01
N THR A 231 12.03 -13.32 -27.67
CA THR A 231 12.79 -12.49 -26.73
C THR A 231 11.88 -12.06 -25.59
N ILE A 232 12.44 -11.98 -24.39
CA ILE A 232 11.77 -11.41 -23.21
C ILE A 232 12.38 -10.05 -22.95
N GLU A 233 11.53 -9.05 -22.87
CA GLU A 233 11.90 -7.67 -22.61
C GLU A 233 10.96 -7.11 -21.53
N ALA A 234 11.37 -6.01 -20.90
CA ALA A 234 10.48 -5.30 -19.97
C ALA A 234 9.24 -4.81 -20.74
N LEU A 235 8.06 -4.89 -20.11
CA LEU A 235 6.80 -4.48 -20.73
C LEU A 235 6.90 -3.02 -21.20
N SER A 236 6.86 -2.83 -22.52
CA SER A 236 7.02 -1.52 -23.16
C SER A 236 5.69 -0.83 -23.44
N GLU A 237 4.62 -1.63 -23.58
CA GLU A 237 3.28 -1.19 -23.94
C GLU A 237 2.30 -1.28 -22.76
N THR A 238 1.47 -0.26 -22.60
CA THR A 238 0.40 -0.26 -21.59
C THR A 238 -0.96 -0.46 -22.27
N LEU A 239 -1.70 -1.47 -21.82
CA LEU A 239 -3.09 -1.66 -22.21
C LEU A 239 -4.00 -0.78 -21.33
N PRO A 240 -5.04 -0.14 -21.88
CA PRO A 240 -5.99 0.63 -21.09
C PRO A 240 -6.75 -0.30 -20.12
N GLY A 241 -6.86 0.08 -18.84
CA GLY A 241 -7.43 -0.78 -17.79
C GLY A 241 -8.80 -0.35 -17.25
N SER A 242 -9.56 0.47 -17.99
CA SER A 242 -10.85 1.03 -17.51
C SER A 242 -12.06 0.10 -17.70
N GLY A 243 -11.84 -1.11 -18.22
CA GLY A 243 -12.86 -2.12 -18.51
C GLY A 243 -13.18 -3.05 -17.33
N GLY A 244 -13.88 -4.14 -17.62
CA GLY A 244 -14.11 -5.25 -16.69
C GLY A 244 -13.32 -6.50 -17.10
N HIS A 245 -13.75 -7.69 -16.69
CA HIS A 245 -13.16 -8.93 -17.22
C HIS A 245 -13.76 -9.30 -18.59
N PRO A 246 -12.93 -9.84 -19.51
CA PRO A 246 -13.42 -10.27 -20.82
C PRO A 246 -14.42 -11.41 -20.69
N LYS A 247 -15.46 -11.40 -21.54
CA LYS A 247 -16.57 -12.39 -21.50
C LYS A 247 -16.18 -13.82 -21.86
N ARG A 248 -15.02 -13.97 -22.49
CA ARG A 248 -14.42 -15.22 -22.95
C ARG A 248 -12.92 -15.04 -22.93
N SER A 249 -12.20 -16.14 -22.84
CA SER A 249 -10.74 -16.12 -22.74
C SER A 249 -10.05 -16.22 -24.09
N PHE A 250 -10.77 -16.56 -25.16
CA PHE A 250 -10.21 -16.63 -26.51
C PHE A 250 -11.07 -15.87 -27.53
N TYR A 251 -10.44 -14.99 -28.31
CA TYR A 251 -11.04 -14.20 -29.40
C TYR A 251 -10.36 -14.57 -30.72
N SER A 252 -11.12 -15.10 -31.67
CA SER A 252 -10.62 -15.52 -32.99
C SER A 252 -10.20 -14.32 -33.87
N PRO A 253 -9.46 -14.52 -34.98
CA PRO A 253 -9.04 -13.43 -35.87
C PRO A 253 -10.15 -12.48 -36.37
N GLY A 254 -11.39 -12.95 -36.48
CA GLY A 254 -12.54 -12.14 -36.89
C GLY A 254 -13.29 -11.46 -35.74
N ASP A 255 -12.88 -11.70 -34.50
CA ASP A 255 -13.55 -11.15 -33.32
C ASP A 255 -13.00 -9.77 -32.95
N VAL A 256 -13.87 -8.90 -32.42
CA VAL A 256 -13.44 -7.64 -31.81
C VAL A 256 -12.97 -7.93 -30.38
N ILE A 257 -11.73 -7.53 -30.07
CA ILE A 257 -11.16 -7.66 -28.73
C ILE A 257 -11.63 -6.49 -27.86
N PRO A 258 -12.13 -6.73 -26.65
CA PRO A 258 -12.37 -5.68 -25.67
C PRO A 258 -11.03 -5.27 -25.03
N ILE A 259 -10.29 -4.37 -25.68
CA ILE A 259 -8.92 -4.02 -25.26
C ILE A 259 -8.84 -3.47 -23.83
N ASN A 260 -9.88 -2.74 -23.39
CA ASN A 260 -9.97 -2.22 -22.03
C ASN A 260 -10.10 -3.33 -20.97
N ASP A 261 -10.75 -4.43 -21.31
CA ASP A 261 -10.93 -5.57 -20.41
C ASP A 261 -9.65 -6.40 -20.32
N PHE A 262 -8.87 -6.43 -21.41
CA PHE A 262 -7.55 -7.08 -21.45
C PHE A 262 -6.56 -6.32 -20.57
N GLY A 263 -6.56 -4.99 -20.63
CA GLY A 263 -5.73 -4.18 -19.73
C GLY A 263 -6.15 -4.29 -18.27
N HIS A 264 -7.45 -4.37 -17.98
CA HIS A 264 -7.93 -4.66 -16.61
C HIS A 264 -7.42 -6.02 -16.12
N SER A 265 -7.55 -7.06 -16.95
CA SER A 265 -7.09 -8.43 -16.62
C SER A 265 -5.57 -8.50 -16.43
N LEU A 266 -4.80 -7.79 -17.26
CA LEU A 266 -3.34 -7.67 -17.10
C LEU A 266 -3.00 -7.04 -15.73
N GLY A 267 -3.76 -6.02 -15.32
CA GLY A 267 -3.67 -5.43 -13.98
C GLY A 267 -3.99 -6.41 -12.84
N ASP A 268 -4.87 -7.38 -13.07
CA ASP A 268 -5.22 -8.43 -12.11
C ASP A 268 -4.24 -9.63 -12.12
N GLY A 269 -3.17 -9.57 -12.93
CA GLY A 269 -2.13 -10.60 -13.00
C GLY A 269 -2.41 -11.70 -14.04
N TYR A 270 -3.37 -11.48 -14.95
CA TYR A 270 -3.58 -12.39 -16.07
C TYR A 270 -2.45 -12.25 -17.10
N VAL A 271 -2.24 -13.33 -17.85
CA VAL A 271 -1.36 -13.35 -19.02
C VAL A 271 -2.19 -13.06 -20.27
N VAL A 272 -1.79 -12.06 -21.04
CA VAL A 272 -2.48 -11.65 -22.26
C VAL A 272 -1.67 -12.07 -23.50
N VAL A 273 -2.23 -12.92 -24.35
CA VAL A 273 -1.61 -13.34 -25.62
C VAL A 273 -2.22 -12.57 -26.79
N LEU A 274 -1.42 -11.72 -27.41
CA LEU A 274 -1.77 -11.01 -28.64
C LEU A 274 -1.10 -11.71 -29.83
N TYR A 275 -1.85 -12.00 -30.88
CA TYR A 275 -1.31 -12.73 -32.03
C TYR A 275 -1.74 -12.13 -33.36
N SER A 276 -1.01 -12.47 -34.43
CA SER A 276 -1.30 -11.97 -35.77
C SER A 276 -2.62 -12.54 -36.30
N PRO A 277 -3.48 -11.73 -36.96
CA PRO A 277 -4.71 -12.24 -37.57
C PRO A 277 -4.44 -13.25 -38.69
N ASP A 278 -3.22 -13.27 -39.25
CA ASP A 278 -2.78 -14.16 -40.33
C ASP A 278 -2.07 -15.43 -39.82
N ILE A 279 -2.18 -15.75 -38.53
CA ILE A 279 -1.61 -16.96 -37.92
C ILE A 279 -2.10 -18.24 -38.62
N ASP A 280 -1.21 -19.24 -38.74
CA ASP A 280 -1.55 -20.54 -39.33
C ASP A 280 -2.68 -21.22 -38.56
N SER A 281 -3.59 -21.88 -39.28
CA SER A 281 -4.77 -22.52 -38.69
C SER A 281 -4.45 -23.64 -37.69
N ALA A 282 -3.33 -24.36 -37.88
CA ALA A 282 -2.89 -25.40 -36.96
C ALA A 282 -2.33 -24.78 -35.67
N ASP A 283 -1.61 -23.68 -35.77
CA ASP A 283 -1.07 -22.95 -34.62
C ASP A 283 -2.17 -22.21 -33.84
N LEU A 284 -3.15 -21.64 -34.54
CA LEU A 284 -4.35 -21.08 -33.93
C LEU A 284 -5.12 -22.13 -33.13
N ALA A 285 -5.24 -23.36 -33.64
CA ALA A 285 -5.89 -24.45 -32.93
C ALA A 285 -5.14 -24.80 -31.64
N LYS A 286 -3.80 -24.91 -31.70
CA LYS A 286 -2.96 -25.14 -30.52
C LYS A 286 -3.13 -24.04 -29.47
N LEU A 287 -3.07 -22.78 -29.88
CA LEU A 287 -3.24 -21.64 -28.97
C LEU A 287 -4.62 -21.66 -28.30
N ARG A 288 -5.67 -21.92 -29.08
CA ARG A 288 -7.03 -22.02 -28.55
C ARG A 288 -7.16 -23.14 -27.53
N ASP A 289 -6.58 -24.31 -27.81
CA ASP A 289 -6.62 -25.46 -26.90
C ASP A 289 -5.83 -25.17 -25.61
N TYR A 290 -4.67 -24.51 -25.73
CA TYR A 290 -3.88 -24.04 -24.59
C TYR A 290 -4.67 -23.06 -23.71
N VAL A 291 -5.28 -22.03 -24.31
CA VAL A 291 -6.08 -21.03 -23.57
C VAL A 291 -7.30 -21.68 -22.92
N ALA A 292 -7.97 -22.61 -23.61
CA ALA A 292 -9.10 -23.34 -23.03
C ALA A 292 -8.67 -24.21 -21.83
N SER A 293 -7.49 -24.82 -21.88
CA SER A 293 -6.93 -25.57 -20.75
C SER A 293 -6.45 -24.69 -19.60
N SER A 294 -6.07 -23.45 -19.92
CA SER A 294 -5.51 -22.45 -18.99
C SER A 294 -6.52 -21.42 -18.51
N ASP A 295 -7.80 -21.55 -18.89
CA ASP A 295 -8.87 -20.60 -18.54
C ASP A 295 -8.98 -20.38 -17.03
N ALA A 296 -8.79 -21.46 -16.25
CA ALA A 296 -8.76 -21.40 -14.78
C ALA A 296 -7.47 -20.76 -14.19
N ARG A 297 -6.43 -20.60 -15.01
CA ARG A 297 -5.11 -20.07 -14.61
C ARG A 297 -4.92 -18.61 -15.01
N GLY A 298 -5.87 -18.00 -15.72
CA GLY A 298 -5.81 -16.57 -16.04
C GLY A 298 -5.05 -16.23 -17.32
N VAL A 299 -5.23 -17.01 -18.38
CA VAL A 299 -4.72 -16.68 -19.73
C VAL A 299 -5.86 -16.19 -20.60
N VAL A 300 -5.69 -15.03 -21.26
CA VAL A 300 -6.62 -14.53 -22.28
C VAL A 300 -5.88 -14.25 -23.59
N ALA A 301 -6.52 -14.51 -24.73
CA ALA A 301 -5.90 -14.38 -26.04
C ALA A 301 -6.80 -13.72 -27.08
N GLY A 302 -6.20 -12.94 -27.97
CA GLY A 302 -6.91 -12.35 -29.10
C GLY A 302 -6.00 -11.87 -30.23
N ALA A 303 -6.55 -11.85 -31.45
CA ALA A 303 -5.87 -11.33 -32.63
C ALA A 303 -5.84 -9.79 -32.70
N VAL A 304 -4.65 -9.21 -32.92
CA VAL A 304 -4.53 -7.75 -33.08
C VAL A 304 -5.16 -7.34 -34.42
N THR A 305 -6.13 -6.41 -34.39
CA THR A 305 -6.80 -5.95 -35.62
C THR A 305 -6.19 -4.65 -36.13
N SER A 306 -6.02 -4.53 -37.45
CA SER A 306 -5.50 -3.31 -38.10
C SER A 306 -6.60 -2.28 -38.42
N LYS A 307 -7.87 -2.54 -38.07
CA LYS A 307 -9.03 -1.68 -38.36
C LYS A 307 -9.91 -1.44 -37.13
N GLY A 308 -9.89 -0.23 -36.60
CA GLY A 308 -10.79 0.21 -35.53
C GLY A 308 -10.21 1.34 -34.69
N ALA A 309 -11.03 1.93 -33.81
CA ALA A 309 -10.64 2.99 -32.88
C ALA A 309 -9.78 2.48 -31.71
N ASP A 310 -9.63 1.16 -31.56
CA ASP A 310 -8.82 0.50 -30.54
C ASP A 310 -7.39 0.27 -31.06
N ARG A 311 -6.71 1.37 -31.41
CA ARG A 311 -5.26 1.33 -31.60
C ARG A 311 -4.64 0.96 -30.25
N ILE A 312 -3.82 -0.08 -30.22
CA ILE A 312 -2.58 -0.04 -29.44
C ILE A 312 -1.66 0.91 -30.21
N PRO A 313 -1.38 2.15 -29.77
CA PRO A 313 -0.41 3.03 -30.41
C PRO A 313 0.92 2.84 -29.66
N SER A 314 1.98 2.28 -30.23
CA SER A 314 2.66 2.81 -31.40
C SER A 314 3.44 1.79 -32.24
N ASP A 315 3.40 0.49 -31.94
CA ASP A 315 4.07 -0.56 -32.73
C ASP A 315 3.26 -1.87 -32.67
N GLY A 316 1.98 -1.83 -33.08
CA GLY A 316 1.15 -3.03 -33.16
C GLY A 316 1.91 -4.17 -33.85
N LEU A 317 1.78 -5.41 -33.32
CA LEU A 317 2.53 -6.62 -33.71
C LEU A 317 3.25 -6.40 -35.04
N ASP A 318 4.57 -6.14 -34.98
CA ASP A 318 5.39 -5.98 -36.19
C ASP A 318 4.95 -7.06 -37.18
N PRO A 319 4.71 -6.79 -38.47
CA PRO A 319 4.40 -7.83 -39.43
C PRO A 319 5.41 -9.00 -39.43
N ALA A 320 6.62 -8.82 -38.89
CA ALA A 320 7.59 -9.89 -38.62
C ALA A 320 7.37 -10.65 -37.29
N THR A 321 6.59 -10.11 -36.36
CA THR A 321 6.18 -10.73 -35.09
C THR A 321 4.92 -11.54 -35.30
N ALA A 322 4.93 -12.80 -34.90
CA ALA A 322 3.75 -13.66 -34.99
C ALA A 322 2.90 -13.64 -33.71
N VAL A 323 3.55 -13.47 -32.54
CA VAL A 323 2.91 -13.52 -31.23
C VAL A 323 3.63 -12.58 -30.25
N LYS A 324 2.85 -11.92 -29.40
CA LYS A 324 3.31 -11.17 -28.22
C LYS A 324 2.55 -11.65 -26.99
N VAL A 325 3.23 -11.91 -25.87
CA VAL A 325 2.62 -12.34 -24.61
C VAL A 325 2.98 -11.33 -23.53
N LEU A 326 1.97 -10.79 -22.84
CA LEU A 326 2.14 -9.71 -21.87
C LEU A 326 1.83 -10.22 -20.47
N HIS A 327 2.68 -9.84 -19.52
CA HIS A 327 2.46 -9.92 -18.08
C HIS A 327 2.91 -8.60 -17.43
N GLN A 328 2.42 -8.27 -16.24
CA GLN A 328 2.52 -6.94 -15.59
C GLN A 328 3.86 -6.19 -15.72
N GLN A 329 4.98 -6.91 -15.81
CA GLN A 329 6.33 -6.34 -15.84
C GLN A 329 7.13 -6.70 -17.10
N ASP A 330 6.75 -7.77 -17.81
CA ASP A 330 7.53 -8.33 -18.90
C ASP A 330 6.65 -8.66 -20.11
N GLU A 331 7.25 -8.61 -21.29
CA GLU A 331 6.65 -9.07 -22.54
C GLU A 331 7.55 -10.09 -23.24
N LEU A 332 6.93 -11.16 -23.75
CA LEU A 332 7.55 -12.10 -24.67
C LEU A 332 7.15 -11.72 -26.10
N THR A 333 8.12 -11.49 -26.97
CA THR A 333 7.89 -11.22 -28.40
C THR A 333 8.49 -12.35 -29.23
N CYS A 334 7.67 -12.97 -30.08
CA CYS A 334 8.10 -14.10 -30.91
C CYS A 334 7.96 -13.79 -32.40
N GLY A 335 9.04 -13.94 -33.17
CA GLY A 335 9.01 -13.83 -34.63
C GLY A 335 8.19 -14.91 -35.33
N THR A 336 7.96 -16.05 -34.66
CA THR A 336 7.01 -17.09 -35.09
C THR A 336 6.24 -17.67 -33.93
N PHE A 337 5.13 -18.34 -34.22
CA PHE A 337 4.39 -19.07 -33.20
C PHE A 337 5.24 -20.19 -32.60
N GLU A 338 5.51 -20.10 -31.29
CA GLU A 338 6.26 -21.08 -30.50
C GLU A 338 5.51 -21.35 -29.20
N LEU A 339 4.65 -22.39 -29.20
CA LEU A 339 3.79 -22.69 -28.05
C LEU A 339 4.59 -22.94 -26.77
N ASP A 340 5.67 -23.72 -26.85
CA ASP A 340 6.50 -24.05 -25.68
C ASP A 340 7.07 -22.79 -24.99
N SER A 341 7.42 -21.76 -25.77
CA SER A 341 7.91 -20.47 -25.26
C SER A 341 6.79 -19.65 -24.62
N ILE A 342 5.60 -19.67 -25.21
CA ILE A 342 4.39 -19.03 -24.65
C ILE A 342 4.01 -19.69 -23.33
N GLU A 343 3.99 -21.02 -23.28
CA GLU A 343 3.69 -21.82 -22.09
C GLU A 343 4.73 -21.58 -20.98
N ALA A 344 6.03 -21.64 -21.31
CA ALA A 344 7.09 -21.42 -20.35
C ALA A 344 7.03 -20.01 -19.72
N PHE A 345 6.75 -19.00 -20.55
CA PHE A 345 6.55 -17.63 -20.07
C PHE A 345 5.31 -17.52 -19.17
N ALA A 346 4.15 -18.00 -19.63
CA ALA A 346 2.92 -17.91 -18.86
C ALA A 346 2.98 -18.71 -17.55
N ASP A 347 3.53 -19.92 -17.56
CA ASP A 347 3.67 -20.75 -16.37
C ASP A 347 4.64 -20.16 -15.34
N ALA A 348 5.62 -19.36 -15.75
CA ALA A 348 6.50 -18.68 -14.80
C ALA A 348 5.73 -17.70 -13.90
N TRP A 349 4.66 -17.12 -14.42
CA TRP A 349 3.84 -16.11 -13.73
C TRP A 349 2.60 -16.71 -13.07
N LEU A 350 2.00 -17.74 -13.68
CA LEU A 350 0.74 -18.33 -13.24
C LEU A 350 0.91 -19.49 -12.23
N ARG A 351 2.15 -19.86 -11.89
CA ARG A 351 2.41 -20.83 -10.81
C ARG A 351 2.04 -20.21 -9.46
N PRO A 352 1.36 -20.95 -8.57
CA PRO A 352 1.22 -20.52 -7.18
C PRO A 352 2.61 -20.29 -6.59
N ALA A 353 2.84 -19.14 -5.96
CA ALA A 353 4.00 -18.96 -5.11
C ALA A 353 4.00 -20.10 -4.07
N GLY A 354 4.95 -21.02 -4.20
CA GLY A 354 5.07 -22.21 -3.36
C GLY A 354 5.40 -21.88 -1.92
#